data_AF-A0A933FTZ8-F1
#
_entry.id   AF-A0A933FTZ8-F1
#
_cell.length_a   1.000
_cell.length_b   1.000
_cell.length_c   1.000
_cell.angle_alpha   90.00
_cell.angle_beta   90.00
_cell.angle_gamma   90.00
#
_symmetry.space_group_name_H-M   'P 1'
#
loop_
_entity.id
_entity.type
_entity.pdbx_description
1 polymer ?
#
loop_
_entity_poly.entity_id
_entity_poly.type
_entity_poly.pdbx_seq_one_letter_code
_entity_poly.pdbx_strand_id
1 'polypeptide(L)' 'LCCPKCKGDLKYEPDKNTLTCKACGKVYQIKNDIPIMLVEDDK' A
#
# COMPACT_ATOMS: atom_id res chain seq x y z
N LEU A 1 -9.09 5.54 0.89
CA LEU A 1 -7.65 5.29 1.13
C LEU A 1 -6.97 5.30 -0.23
N CYS A 2 -6.08 6.26 -0.50
CA CYS A 2 -5.47 6.42 -1.82
C CYS A 2 -3.98 6.10 -1.77
N CYS A 3 -3.41 5.62 -2.88
CA CYS A 3 -1.98 5.33 -2.95
C CYS A 3 -1.15 6.60 -2.69
N PRO A 4 -0.20 6.60 -1.74
CA PRO A 4 0.62 7.78 -1.46
C PRO A 4 1.52 8.20 -2.63
N LYS A 5 1.88 7.26 -3.54
CA LYS A 5 2.74 7.54 -4.70
C LYS A 5 1.99 8.16 -5.89
N CYS A 6 0.81 7.63 -6.23
CA CYS A 6 0.10 7.97 -7.47
C CYS A 6 -1.33 8.46 -7.27
N LYS A 7 -1.82 8.48 -6.02
CA LYS A 7 -3.19 8.84 -5.62
C LYS A 7 -4.31 7.97 -6.21
N GLY A 8 -3.97 6.85 -6.87
CA GLY A 8 -4.95 5.89 -7.38
C GLY A 8 -5.57 5.00 -6.29
N ASP A 9 -6.58 4.23 -6.70
CA ASP A 9 -7.31 3.31 -5.82
C ASP A 9 -6.43 2.16 -5.28
N LEU A 10 -6.62 1.90 -3.98
CA LEU A 10 -6.02 0.78 -3.26
C LEU A 10 -7.06 -0.31 -3.04
N LYS A 11 -6.70 -1.55 -3.39
CA LYS A 11 -7.47 -2.75 -3.07
C LYS A 11 -6.88 -3.39 -1.82
N TYR A 12 -7.71 -3.59 -0.80
CA TYR A 12 -7.34 -4.37 0.38
C TYR A 12 -7.49 -5.86 0.10
N GLU A 13 -6.44 -6.63 0.40
CA GLU A 13 -6.35 -8.07 0.25
C GLU A 13 -6.32 -8.69 1.67
N PRO A 14 -7.47 -9.12 2.21
CA PRO A 14 -7.57 -9.59 3.59
C PRO A 14 -6.75 -10.86 3.84
N ASP A 15 -6.67 -11.76 2.86
CA ASP A 15 -5.85 -12.99 2.95
C ASP A 15 -4.38 -12.74 3.27
N LYS A 16 -3.83 -11.62 2.80
CA LYS A 16 -2.41 -11.27 2.94
C LYS A 16 -2.20 -10.07 3.85
N ASN A 17 -3.28 -9.46 4.33
CA ASN A 17 -3.26 -8.22 5.09
C ASN A 17 -2.46 -7.12 4.35
N THR A 18 -2.70 -6.96 3.05
CA THR A 18 -1.97 -6.00 2.20
C THR A 18 -2.88 -5.06 1.43
N LEU A 19 -2.41 -3.87 1.11
CA LEU A 19 -3.06 -2.90 0.24
C LEU A 19 -2.32 -2.81 -1.09
N THR A 20 -2.97 -3.21 -2.17
CA THR A 20 -2.39 -3.20 -3.52
C THR A 20 -3.00 -2.09 -4.35
N CYS A 21 -2.16 -1.21 -4.91
CA CYS A 21 -2.61 -0.17 -5.83
C CYS A 21 -2.84 -0.76 -7.23
N LYS A 22 -4.05 -0.61 -7.76
CA LYS A 22 -4.36 -1.06 -9.14
C LYS A 22 -3.75 -0.14 -10.22
N ALA A 23 -3.48 1.12 -9.89
CA ALA A 23 -2.95 2.09 -10.84
C ALA A 23 -1.43 1.96 -11.06
N CYS A 24 -0.66 1.75 -9.99
CA CYS A 24 0.80 1.67 -10.07
C CYS A 24 1.39 0.31 -9.68
N GLY A 25 0.56 -0.64 -9.23
CA GLY A 25 0.99 -2.00 -8.86
C GLY A 25 1.72 -2.10 -7.52
N LYS A 26 1.88 -1.02 -6.75
CA LYS A 26 2.55 -1.07 -5.44
C LYS A 26 1.72 -1.86 -4.42
N VAL A 27 2.40 -2.67 -3.62
CA VAL A 27 1.82 -3.44 -2.51
C VAL A 27 2.35 -2.87 -1.19
N TYR A 28 1.44 -2.56 -0.27
CA TYR A 28 1.74 -2.07 1.07
C TYR A 28 1.31 -3.14 2.07
N GLN A 29 2.20 -3.59 2.94
CA GLN A 29 1.85 -4.57 3.97
C GLN A 29 1.23 -3.88 5.18
N ILE A 30 0.26 -4.51 5.84
CA ILE A 30 -0.30 -4.04 7.10
C ILE A 30 0.28 -4.87 8.24
N LYS A 31 0.98 -4.22 9.17
CA LYS A 31 1.58 -4.84 10.35
C LYS A 31 1.05 -4.15 11.60
N ASN A 32 0.49 -4.91 12.54
CA ASN A 32 -0.15 -4.40 13.75
C ASN A 32 -1.22 -3.33 13.46
N ASP A 33 -2.07 -3.56 12.45
CA ASP A 33 -3.10 -2.60 11.98
C ASP A 33 -2.55 -1.30 11.34
N ILE A 34 -1.21 -1.12 11.32
CA ILE A 34 -0.57 0.04 10.70
C ILE A 34 -0.13 -0.34 9.28
N PRO A 35 -0.63 0.36 8.23
CA PRO A 35 -0.13 0.18 6.88
C PRO A 35 1.33 0.64 6.81
N ILE A 36 2.24 -0.29 6.55
CA ILE A 36 3.65 -0.02 6.27
C ILE A 36 3.74 0.55 4.86
N MET A 37 3.47 1.85 4.75
CA MET A 37 3.65 2.64 3.55
C MET A 37 5.08 3.19 3.49
N LEU A 38 6.06 2.28 3.47
CA LEU A 38 7.46 2.64 3.17
C LEU A 38 7.55 2.98 1.68
N VAL A 39 7.37 4.25 1.35
CA VAL A 39 8.05 4.81 0.18
C VAL A 39 9.52 4.81 0.58
N GLU A 40 10.33 3.95 -0.04
CA GLU A 40 11.79 3.98 0.12
C GLU A 40 12.25 5.43 0.10
N ASP A 41 12.73 5.87 1.25
CA ASP A 41 13.45 7.13 1.43
C ASP A 41 14.86 6.79 0.96
N ASP A 42 15.12 7.02 -0.32
CA ASP A 42 16.46 6.82 -0.90
C ASP A 42 17.35 7.99 -0.43
N LYS A 43 17.98 7.77 0.74
CA LYS A 43 19.12 8.48 1.36
C LYS A 43 19.02 9.97 1.73
#